data_AF-A0A2H3ATX6-F1
#
_entry.id   AF-A0A2H3ATX6-F1
#
_cell.length_a   1.000
_cell.length_b   1.000
_cell.length_c   1.000
_cell.angle_alpha   90.00
_cell.angle_beta   90.00
_cell.angle_gamma   90.00
#
_symmetry.space_group_name_H-M   'P 1'
#
loop_
_entity.id
_entity.type
_entity.pdbx_description
1 polymer ?
#
loop_
_entity_poly.entity_id
_entity_poly.type
_entity_poly.pdbx_seq_one_letter_code
_entity_poly.pdbx_strand_id
1 'polypeptide(L)'
;IKHDDHLKQEAKNYQKFLAHFFQHWNGYNIVPPLHDPTPIGAVVPQFYGYYMPEKGDGDQGYLSPILLLEDCGTPIDVEALDIDDRQECASMLFRFHNEGWLHGSVFPRNIVMQHGDIQDWPAYKRHSDRRFRLIDFGRS
;
A
#
# COMPACT_ATOMS: atom_id res chain seq x y z
N ILE A 1 -5.58 8.60 17.99
CA ILE A 1 -4.86 9.19 19.16
C ILE A 1 -4.85 10.70 18.96
N LYS A 2 -5.11 11.50 20.00
CA LYS A 2 -5.12 12.97 19.87
C LYS A 2 -3.68 13.45 19.59
N HIS A 3 -3.50 14.28 18.56
CA HIS A 3 -2.19 14.83 18.15
C HIS A 3 -1.14 13.81 17.68
N ASP A 4 -1.57 12.66 17.18
CA ASP A 4 -0.64 11.71 16.56
C ASP A 4 -0.18 12.24 15.20
N ASP A 5 1.11 12.54 15.08
CA ASP A 5 1.73 13.01 13.84
C ASP A 5 1.92 11.89 12.80
N HIS A 6 1.65 10.64 13.17
CA HIS A 6 1.79 9.48 12.29
C HIS A 6 1.04 9.64 10.97
N LEU A 7 -0.25 10.00 11.03
CA LEU A 7 -1.09 10.14 9.83
C LEU A 7 -0.62 11.28 8.92
N LYS A 8 -0.10 12.36 9.52
CA LYS A 8 0.46 13.50 8.80
C LYS A 8 1.78 13.14 8.12
N GLN A 9 2.61 12.33 8.78
CA GLN A 9 3.87 11.86 8.23
C GLN A 9 3.64 10.88 7.08
N GLU A 10 2.70 9.95 7.26
CA GLU A 10 2.29 9.00 6.22
C GLU A 10 1.77 9.74 4.97
N ALA A 11 0.89 10.73 5.16
CA ALA A 11 0.40 11.56 4.05
C ALA A 11 1.53 12.28 3.29
N LYS A 12 2.54 12.81 3.99
CA LYS A 12 3.71 13.42 3.34
C LYS A 12 4.53 12.42 2.53
N ASN A 13 4.63 11.18 3.00
CA ASN A 13 5.35 10.12 2.29
C ASN A 13 4.61 9.73 1.00
N TYR A 14 3.29 9.54 1.07
CA TYR A 14 2.45 9.34 -0.13
C TYR A 14 2.60 10.47 -1.16
N GLN A 15 2.68 11.74 -0.73
CA GLN A 15 2.89 12.87 -1.64
C GLN A 15 4.27 12.90 -2.32
N LYS A 16 5.27 12.26 -1.73
CA LYS A 16 6.66 12.23 -2.23
C LYS A 16 6.97 10.98 -3.05
N PHE A 17 6.16 9.94 -2.94
CA PHE A 17 6.35 8.71 -3.69
C PHE A 17 6.33 8.95 -5.20
N LEU A 18 7.13 8.14 -5.89
CA LEU A 18 7.25 8.20 -7.34
C LEU A 18 5.94 7.71 -7.97
N ALA A 19 5.54 8.33 -9.08
CA ALA A 19 4.28 8.01 -9.74
C ALA A 19 4.13 6.51 -10.06
N HIS A 20 5.22 5.83 -10.40
CA HIS A 20 5.19 4.42 -10.75
C HIS A 20 4.93 3.48 -9.56
N PHE A 21 5.03 3.95 -8.31
CA PHE A 21 4.62 3.17 -7.14
C PHE A 21 3.11 2.96 -7.08
N PHE A 22 2.35 3.89 -7.65
CA PHE A 22 0.89 3.83 -7.71
C PHE A 22 0.38 3.10 -8.94
N GLN A 23 1.20 2.89 -9.96
CA GLN A 23 0.71 2.44 -11.27
C GLN A 23 0.55 0.92 -11.34
N HIS A 24 -0.59 0.48 -11.87
CA HIS A 24 -0.86 -0.90 -12.20
C HIS A 24 -0.26 -1.17 -13.58
N TRP A 25 0.85 -1.90 -13.64
CA TRP A 25 1.45 -2.31 -14.90
C TRP A 25 1.05 -3.74 -15.24
N ASN A 26 1.00 -4.04 -16.53
CA ASN A 26 0.93 -5.41 -17.02
C ASN A 26 2.34 -5.94 -17.29
N GLY A 27 2.54 -7.24 -17.09
CA GLY A 27 3.81 -7.92 -17.34
C GLY A 27 4.57 -8.30 -16.07
N TYR A 28 5.85 -8.58 -16.24
CA TYR A 28 6.72 -9.12 -15.19
C TYR A 28 8.01 -8.31 -15.09
N ASN A 29 8.60 -8.32 -13.91
CA ASN A 29 9.93 -7.80 -13.66
C ASN A 29 10.83 -8.85 -13.01
N ILE A 30 12.14 -8.64 -13.13
CA ILE A 30 13.16 -9.41 -12.42
C ILE A 30 13.92 -8.39 -11.57
N VAL A 31 13.81 -8.51 -10.25
CA VAL A 31 14.35 -7.53 -9.29
C VAL A 31 15.40 -8.23 -8.44
N PRO A 32 16.70 -7.98 -8.65
CA PRO A 32 17.74 -8.57 -7.82
C PRO A 32 17.48 -8.28 -6.33
N PRO A 33 17.68 -9.26 -5.43
CA PRO A 33 18.31 -10.57 -5.64
C PRO A 33 17.36 -11.66 -6.16
N LEU A 34 16.10 -11.37 -6.45
CA LEU A 34 15.18 -12.32 -7.06
C LEU A 34 15.56 -12.54 -8.53
N HIS A 35 15.53 -13.80 -8.96
CA HIS A 35 15.84 -14.20 -10.34
C HIS A 35 14.61 -14.66 -11.12
N ASP A 36 13.57 -15.08 -10.40
CA ASP A 36 12.30 -15.48 -10.99
C ASP A 36 11.47 -14.23 -11.32
N PRO A 37 10.74 -14.23 -12.46
CA PRO A 37 9.90 -13.11 -12.86
C PRO A 37 8.67 -12.98 -11.96
N THR A 38 8.46 -11.79 -11.38
CA THR A 38 7.26 -11.47 -10.57
C THR A 38 6.36 -10.47 -11.28
N PRO A 39 5.03 -10.50 -11.07
CA PRO A 39 4.12 -9.51 -11.65
C PRO A 39 4.51 -8.08 -11.28
N ILE A 40 4.48 -7.16 -12.26
CA ILE A 40 4.77 -5.74 -12.00
C ILE A 40 3.51 -4.99 -11.52
N GLY A 41 3.11 -5.24 -10.28
CA GLY A 41 2.01 -4.51 -9.62
C GLY A 41 2.39 -3.11 -9.14
N ALA A 42 1.39 -2.32 -8.74
CA ALA A 42 1.64 -1.13 -7.92
C ALA A 42 2.19 -1.56 -6.55
N VAL A 43 3.09 -0.76 -5.98
CA VAL A 43 3.77 -1.03 -4.71
C VAL A 43 2.95 -0.49 -3.53
N VAL A 44 2.30 0.65 -3.73
CA VAL A 44 1.52 1.37 -2.71
C VAL A 44 0.09 1.64 -3.20
N PRO A 45 -0.89 1.81 -2.29
CA PRO A 45 -2.27 2.19 -2.64
C PRO A 45 -2.34 3.51 -3.41
N GLN A 46 -3.36 3.70 -4.25
CA GLN A 46 -3.69 5.05 -4.72
C GLN A 46 -3.87 6.03 -3.56
N PHE A 47 -3.33 7.24 -3.69
CA PHE A 47 -3.49 8.32 -2.72
C PHE A 47 -4.48 9.35 -3.25
N TYR A 48 -5.63 9.50 -2.58
CA TYR A 48 -6.68 10.43 -2.99
C TYR A 48 -6.60 11.77 -2.27
N GLY A 49 -6.00 11.81 -1.08
CA GLY A 49 -5.76 13.04 -0.37
C GLY A 49 -5.63 12.90 1.14
N TYR A 50 -5.19 14.00 1.75
CA TYR A 50 -5.15 14.18 3.20
C TYR A 50 -5.99 15.40 3.55
N TYR A 51 -7.04 15.19 4.35
CA TYR A 51 -8.06 16.17 4.66
C TYR A 51 -7.99 16.54 6.13
N MET A 52 -7.91 17.85 6.40
CA MET A 52 -7.98 18.40 7.73
C MET A 52 -9.38 18.97 7.96
N PRO A 53 -10.09 18.57 9.03
CA PRO A 53 -11.38 19.18 9.36
C PRO A 53 -11.18 20.66 9.72
N GLU A 54 -12.00 21.52 9.14
CA GLU A 54 -12.07 22.92 9.54
C GLU A 54 -12.75 23.02 10.91
N LYS A 55 -12.25 23.90 11.78
CA LYS A 55 -12.91 24.17 13.06
C LYS A 55 -14.13 25.05 12.79
N GLY A 56 -15.32 24.48 12.90
CA GLY A 56 -16.57 25.25 12.85
C GLY A 56 -16.78 26.05 14.13
N ASP A 57 -17.48 27.18 14.03
CA ASP A 57 -17.95 27.94 15.20
C ASP A 57 -18.93 27.06 15.99
N GLY A 58 -18.48 26.57 17.15
CA GLY A 58 -19.26 25.73 18.06
C GLY A 58 -18.72 24.31 18.28
N ASP A 59 -17.63 23.92 17.63
CA ASP A 59 -17.10 22.57 17.77
C ASP A 59 -16.29 22.41 19.08
N GLN A 60 -16.84 21.65 20.03
CA GLN A 60 -16.23 21.41 21.35
C GLN A 60 -15.30 20.17 21.37
N GLY A 61 -15.12 19.50 20.22
CA GLY A 61 -14.40 18.24 20.10
C GLY A 61 -13.10 18.30 19.28
N TYR A 62 -12.28 17.25 19.40
CA TYR A 62 -11.17 16.99 18.47
C TYR A 62 -11.69 16.20 17.29
N LEU A 63 -11.61 16.76 16.08
CA LEU A 63 -11.79 16.03 14.83
C LEU A 63 -10.43 15.56 14.30
N SER A 64 -10.31 14.26 14.01
CA SER A 64 -9.08 13.70 13.46
C SER A 64 -8.96 14.02 11.96
N PRO A 65 -7.73 14.21 11.45
CA PRO A 65 -7.51 14.26 10.02
C PRO A 65 -7.90 12.94 9.35
N ILE A 66 -8.18 12.99 8.05
CA ILE A 66 -8.54 11.83 7.22
C ILE A 66 -7.47 11.66 6.14
N LEU A 67 -6.95 10.44 6.02
CA LEU A 67 -6.12 10.00 4.91
C LEU A 67 -6.98 9.08 4.03
N LEU A 68 -7.20 9.45 2.77
CA LEU A 68 -8.03 8.68 1.86
C LEU A 68 -7.13 7.93 0.86
N LEU A 69 -7.21 6.59 0.90
CA LEU A 69 -6.41 5.67 0.09
C LEU A 69 -7.32 4.66 -0.65
N GLU A 70 -6.75 3.99 -1.64
CA GLU A 70 -7.35 2.81 -2.28
C GLU A 70 -7.66 1.72 -1.25
N ASP A 71 -8.80 1.05 -1.40
CA ASP A 71 -9.06 -0.20 -0.69
C ASP A 71 -8.27 -1.31 -1.36
N CYS A 72 -7.25 -1.82 -0.65
CA CYS A 72 -6.35 -2.86 -1.12
C CYS A 72 -6.58 -4.20 -0.40
N GLY A 73 -7.75 -4.37 0.23
CA GLY A 73 -8.15 -5.60 0.88
C GLY A 73 -7.58 -5.76 2.29
N THR A 74 -7.23 -6.99 2.65
CA THR A 74 -6.89 -7.34 4.04
C THR A 74 -5.43 -7.68 4.21
N PRO A 75 -4.88 -7.50 5.43
CA PRO A 75 -3.57 -8.03 5.79
C PRO A 75 -3.32 -9.47 5.32
N ILE A 76 -2.11 -9.75 4.86
CA ILE A 76 -1.70 -11.10 4.50
C ILE A 76 -1.60 -11.99 5.74
N ASP A 77 -1.92 -13.27 5.55
CA ASP A 77 -1.51 -14.35 6.45
C ASP A 77 -0.31 -15.06 5.81
N VAL A 78 0.86 -14.94 6.45
CA VAL A 78 2.12 -15.49 5.91
C VAL A 78 2.04 -17.01 5.73
N GLU A 79 1.33 -17.71 6.61
CA GLU A 79 1.21 -19.17 6.54
C GLU A 79 0.34 -19.63 5.37
N ALA A 80 -0.53 -18.75 4.87
CA ALA A 80 -1.41 -19.02 3.72
C ALA A 80 -0.75 -18.66 2.37
N LEU A 81 0.41 -17.99 2.37
CA LEU A 81 1.10 -17.58 1.14
C LEU A 81 1.90 -18.72 0.53
N ASP A 82 1.71 -18.93 -0.77
CA ASP A 82 2.57 -19.82 -1.56
C ASP A 82 3.90 -19.14 -1.93
N ILE A 83 4.73 -19.85 -2.70
CA ILE A 83 6.05 -19.36 -3.07
C ILE A 83 5.98 -18.14 -3.98
N ASP A 84 5.02 -18.09 -4.91
CA ASP A 84 4.87 -17.00 -5.87
C ASP A 84 4.40 -15.73 -5.16
N ASP A 85 3.44 -15.86 -4.23
CA ASP A 85 2.99 -14.76 -3.38
C ASP A 85 4.13 -14.16 -2.55
N ARG A 86 4.95 -15.03 -1.95
CA ARG A 86 6.10 -14.60 -1.14
C ARG A 86 7.13 -13.88 -1.99
N GLN A 87 7.37 -14.36 -3.22
CA GLN A 87 8.26 -13.68 -4.16
C GLN A 87 7.70 -12.33 -4.62
N GLU A 88 6.40 -12.22 -4.91
CA GLU A 88 5.77 -10.94 -5.27
C GLU A 88 5.86 -9.94 -4.11
N CYS A 89 5.58 -10.36 -2.88
CA CYS A 89 5.74 -9.53 -1.69
C CYS A 89 7.20 -9.05 -1.50
N ALA A 90 8.17 -9.94 -1.70
CA ALA A 90 9.58 -9.59 -1.64
C ALA A 90 9.99 -8.63 -2.77
N SER A 91 9.51 -8.87 -3.99
CA SER A 91 9.77 -8.02 -5.16
C SER A 91 9.29 -6.59 -4.93
N MET A 92 8.09 -6.40 -4.35
CA MET A 92 7.59 -5.07 -3.98
C MET A 92 8.53 -4.34 -3.03
N LEU A 93 9.02 -5.02 -1.98
CA LEU A 93 9.95 -4.44 -1.02
C LEU A 93 11.28 -4.06 -1.69
N PHE A 94 11.82 -4.92 -2.55
CA PHE A 94 13.05 -4.62 -3.27
C PHE A 94 12.90 -3.46 -4.25
N ARG A 95 11.77 -3.36 -4.96
CA ARG A 95 11.47 -2.20 -5.81
C ARG A 95 11.39 -0.91 -5.01
N PHE A 96 10.72 -0.95 -3.85
CA PHE A 96 10.63 0.20 -2.95
C PHE A 96 12.04 0.65 -2.49
N HIS A 97 12.88 -0.32 -2.11
CA HIS A 97 14.26 -0.08 -1.71
C HIS A 97 15.15 0.43 -2.85
N ASN A 98 14.97 -0.07 -4.07
CA ASN A 98 15.76 0.35 -5.24
C ASN A 98 15.57 1.83 -5.59
N GLU A 99 14.39 2.38 -5.30
CA GLU A 99 14.11 3.81 -5.45
C GLU A 99 14.53 4.65 -4.22
N GLY A 100 15.28 4.06 -3.28
CA GLY A 100 15.87 4.74 -2.13
C GLY A 100 14.93 4.91 -0.94
N TRP A 101 13.78 4.22 -0.92
CA TRP A 101 12.85 4.26 0.21
C TRP A 101 13.02 3.06 1.13
N LEU A 102 12.86 3.26 2.43
CA LEU A 102 12.82 2.19 3.42
C LEU A 102 11.47 2.24 4.12
N HIS A 103 10.76 1.11 4.24
CA HIS A 103 9.43 1.12 4.86
C HIS A 103 9.50 1.42 6.38
N GLY A 104 10.53 0.92 7.07
CA GLY A 104 10.76 1.18 8.50
C GLY A 104 9.83 0.41 9.47
N SER A 105 8.83 -0.31 8.97
CA SER A 105 7.82 -1.02 9.77
C SER A 105 7.27 -2.28 9.10
N VAL A 106 8.09 -2.98 8.29
CA VAL A 106 7.66 -4.18 7.56
C VAL A 106 7.13 -5.25 8.52
N PHE A 107 5.84 -5.58 8.37
CA PHE A 107 5.14 -6.59 9.17
C PHE A 107 3.98 -7.14 8.33
N PRO A 108 3.50 -8.38 8.55
CA PRO A 108 2.38 -8.95 7.79
C PRO A 108 1.12 -8.06 7.74
N ARG A 109 0.84 -7.33 8.83
CA ARG A 109 -0.29 -6.37 8.88
C ARG A 109 -0.17 -5.17 7.94
N ASN A 110 1.05 -4.88 7.49
CA ASN A 110 1.40 -3.74 6.63
C ASN A 110 1.58 -4.17 5.16
N ILE A 111 1.31 -5.44 4.85
CA ILE A 111 1.20 -5.94 3.49
C ILE A 111 -0.24 -6.44 3.33
N VAL A 112 -0.99 -5.80 2.44
CA VAL A 112 -2.39 -6.13 2.20
C VAL A 112 -2.57 -6.78 0.85
N MET A 113 -3.60 -7.62 0.72
CA MET A 113 -3.92 -8.36 -0.48
C MET A 113 -5.40 -8.19 -0.83
N GLN A 114 -5.66 -7.93 -2.10
CA GLN A 114 -6.99 -8.00 -2.69
C GLN A 114 -7.02 -8.91 -3.91
N HIS A 115 -8.22 -9.38 -4.24
CA HIS A 115 -8.47 -10.09 -5.48
C HIS A 115 -8.87 -9.12 -6.60
N GLY A 116 -8.28 -9.29 -7.79
CA GLY A 116 -8.56 -8.49 -8.98
C GLY A 116 -8.23 -7.00 -8.82
N ASP A 117 -8.60 -6.22 -9.84
CA ASP A 117 -8.43 -4.77 -9.79
C ASP A 117 -9.58 -4.09 -9.04
N ILE A 118 -9.37 -2.83 -8.62
CA ILE A 118 -10.41 -2.05 -7.92
C ILE A 118 -11.66 -1.81 -8.79
N GLN A 119 -11.51 -1.84 -10.11
CA GLN A 119 -12.62 -1.64 -11.05
C GLN A 119 -13.46 -2.91 -11.25
N ASP A 120 -12.95 -4.07 -10.83
CA ASP A 120 -13.67 -5.32 -10.99
C ASP A 120 -14.84 -5.39 -10.00
N TRP A 121 -16.03 -5.68 -10.52
CA TRP A 121 -17.18 -5.96 -9.67
C TRP A 121 -16.88 -7.15 -8.75
N PRO A 122 -17.26 -7.12 -7.46
CA PRO A 122 -16.87 -8.16 -6.50
C PRO A 122 -17.16 -9.60 -6.94
N ALA A 123 -18.25 -9.83 -7.68
CA ALA A 123 -18.61 -11.17 -8.17
C ALA A 123 -17.70 -11.70 -9.30
N TYR A 124 -16.87 -10.85 -9.92
CA TYR A 124 -15.96 -11.22 -11.01
C TYR A 124 -14.50 -11.29 -10.57
N LYS A 125 -14.19 -10.89 -9.33
CA LYS A 125 -12.84 -10.97 -8.77
C LYS A 125 -12.43 -12.43 -8.64
N ARG A 126 -11.41 -12.83 -9.40
CA ARG A 126 -10.90 -14.21 -9.39
C ARG A 126 -10.01 -14.41 -8.15
N HIS A 127 -10.23 -15.50 -7.44
CA HIS A 127 -9.38 -15.85 -6.29
C HIS A 127 -7.90 -16.03 -6.64
N SER A 128 -7.60 -16.44 -7.88
CA SER A 128 -6.23 -16.60 -8.37
C SER A 128 -5.53 -15.27 -8.65
N ASP A 129 -6.28 -14.18 -8.85
CA ASP A 129 -5.72 -12.88 -9.19
C ASP A 129 -5.46 -12.10 -7.89
N ARG A 130 -4.35 -12.39 -7.23
CA ARG A 130 -3.94 -11.75 -5.98
C ARG A 130 -3.08 -10.53 -6.29
N ARG A 131 -3.36 -9.42 -5.62
CA ARG A 131 -2.64 -8.14 -5.77
C ARG A 131 -2.23 -7.64 -4.41
N PHE A 132 -0.93 -7.42 -4.23
CA PHE A 132 -0.38 -7.00 -2.94
C PHE A 132 -0.05 -5.50 -2.92
N ARG A 133 -0.12 -4.88 -1.74
CA ARG A 133 0.29 -3.49 -1.50
C ARG A 133 0.96 -3.33 -0.15
N LEU A 134 1.92 -2.42 -0.06
CA LEU A 134 2.51 -1.95 1.18
C LEU A 134 1.69 -0.78 1.74
N ILE A 135 1.43 -0.77 3.05
CA ILE A 135 0.70 0.30 3.76
C ILE A 135 1.44 0.69 5.04
N ASP A 136 0.98 1.74 5.73
CA ASP A 136 1.54 2.17 7.03
C ASP A 136 2.96 2.76 6.90
N PHE A 137 3.06 3.85 6.12
CA PHE A 137 4.32 4.55 5.83
C PHE A 137 4.62 5.69 6.81
N GLY A 138 4.03 5.72 8.01
CA GLY A 138 4.28 6.80 8.96
C GLY A 138 5.71 6.82 9.55
N ARG A 139 6.50 5.76 9.31
CA ARG A 139 7.90 5.61 9.75
C ARG A 139 8.92 5.52 8.62
N SER A 140 8.47 5.71 7.38
CA SER A 140 9.32 5.66 6.18
C SER A 140 10.05 6.98 5.92
#